data_AF-A0A0F3GMQ1-F1
#
_entry.id   AF-A0A0F3GMQ1-F1
#
_cell.length_a   1.000
_cell.length_b   1.000
_cell.length_c   1.000
_cell.angle_alpha   90.00
_cell.angle_beta   90.00
_cell.angle_gamma   90.00
#
_symmetry.space_group_name_H-M   'P 1'
#
loop_
_entity.id
_entity.type
_entity.pdbx_description
1 polymer ?
#
loop_
_entity_poly.entity_id
_entity_poly.type
_entity_poly.pdbx_seq_one_letter_code
_entity_poly.pdbx_strand_id
1 'polypeptide(L)'
;MVQERYILVAKSEDDCLRLLEDFRFYAEINGGRPLIYFPDAQDAANAGRQVEIIVNDQLDVSFITTLDTLKKPINTPEALRSQTLVLKTGTEISREDIMEILQGCFGYRRAALVVEKGEFSL
;
A
#
# COMPACT_ATOMS: atom_id res chain seq x y z
N MET A 1 16.06 19.67 -15.77
CA MET A 1 15.01 19.17 -14.85
C MET A 1 14.96 17.67 -15.03
N VAL A 2 15.12 16.87 -13.97
CA VAL A 2 14.95 15.42 -14.05
C VAL A 2 13.48 15.16 -14.36
N GLN A 3 13.16 14.87 -15.62
CA GLN A 3 11.79 14.62 -16.10
C GLN A 3 11.40 13.14 -15.99
N GLU A 4 12.32 12.27 -15.57
CA GLU A 4 12.10 10.83 -15.51
C GLU A 4 11.81 10.37 -14.09
N ARG A 5 10.88 9.42 -13.98
CA ARG A 5 10.53 8.73 -12.74
C ARG A 5 11.71 7.91 -12.29
N TYR A 6 11.94 7.84 -10.98
CA TYR A 6 13.05 7.10 -10.42
C TYR A 6 12.63 6.33 -9.17
N ILE A 7 13.39 5.27 -8.89
CA ILE A 7 13.33 4.53 -7.65
C ILE A 7 14.63 4.80 -6.91
N LEU A 8 14.53 5.44 -5.75
CA LEU A 8 15.64 5.63 -4.83
C LEU A 8 15.74 4.41 -3.93
N VAL A 9 16.89 3.74 -3.96
CA VAL A 9 17.15 2.56 -3.14
C VAL A 9 18.05 2.93 -1.98
N ALA A 10 17.54 2.77 -0.75
CA ALA A 10 18.31 2.98 0.47
C ALA A 10 18.76 1.65 1.08
N LYS A 11 19.69 1.73 2.04
CA LYS A 11 20.28 0.54 2.70
C LYS A 11 19.36 -0.09 3.74
N SER A 12 18.52 0.72 4.39
CA SER A 12 17.58 0.28 5.44
C SER A 12 16.28 1.08 5.36
N GLU A 13 15.26 0.62 6.08
CA GLU A 13 14.00 1.35 6.23
C GLU A 13 14.20 2.68 6.95
N ASP A 14 15.01 2.72 8.00
CA ASP A 14 15.35 3.96 8.72
C ASP A 14 15.99 5.00 7.79
N ASP A 15 16.89 4.57 6.90
CA ASP A 15 17.47 5.45 5.89
C ASP A 15 16.41 5.91 4.88
N CYS A 16 15.44 5.07 4.50
CA CYS A 16 14.34 5.49 3.64
C CYS A 16 13.53 6.61 4.29
N LEU A 17 13.16 6.44 5.57
CA LEU A 17 12.33 7.41 6.28
C LEU A 17 13.06 8.75 6.45
N ARG A 18 14.33 8.70 6.86
CA ARG A 18 15.16 9.91 7.01
C ARG A 18 15.33 10.65 5.68
N LEU A 19 15.70 9.95 4.61
CA LEU A 19 15.86 10.56 3.29
C LEU A 19 14.55 11.08 2.72
N LEU A 20 13.43 10.43 3.02
CA LEU A 20 12.10 10.89 2.62
C LEU A 20 11.74 12.22 3.29
N GLU A 21 12.05 12.38 4.58
CA GLU A 21 11.84 13.65 5.31
C GLU A 21 12.68 14.78 4.71
N ASP A 22 13.97 14.55 4.51
CA ASP A 22 14.87 15.51 3.85
C ASP A 22 14.34 15.87 2.46
N PHE A 23 13.96 14.86 1.67
CA PHE A 23 13.45 15.08 0.32
C PHE A 23 12.17 15.92 0.31
N ARG A 24 11.23 15.64 1.23
CA ARG A 24 9.99 16.40 1.37
C ARG A 24 10.26 17.86 1.71
N PHE A 25 11.17 18.12 2.66
CA PHE A 25 11.58 19.46 3.03
C PHE A 25 12.10 20.26 1.82
N TYR A 26 13.03 19.68 1.05
CA TYR A 26 13.57 20.36 -0.13
C TYR A 26 12.57 20.45 -1.28
N ALA A 27 11.69 19.45 -1.46
CA ALA A 27 10.65 19.47 -2.47
C ALA A 27 9.62 20.58 -2.21
N GLU A 28 9.26 20.81 -0.94
CA GLU A 28 8.34 21.89 -0.56
C GLU A 28 8.91 23.28 -0.92
N ILE A 29 10.21 23.48 -0.71
CA ILE A 29 10.89 24.74 -1.01
C ILE A 29 11.08 24.96 -2.53
N ASN A 30 11.38 23.88 -3.27
CA ASN A 30 11.80 23.98 -4.68
C ASN A 30 10.70 23.59 -5.69
N GLY A 31 9.48 23.26 -5.24
CA GLY A 31 8.41 22.77 -6.11
C GLY A 31 8.67 21.37 -6.69
N GLY A 32 9.32 20.50 -5.91
CA GLY A 32 9.64 19.13 -6.29
C GLY A 32 8.41 18.21 -6.35
N ARG A 33 8.48 17.16 -7.17
CA ARG A 33 7.45 16.12 -7.21
C ARG A 33 7.48 15.27 -5.93
N PRO A 34 6.35 14.70 -5.50
CA PRO A 34 6.31 13.86 -4.31
C PRO A 34 7.13 12.58 -4.51
N LEU A 35 7.93 12.25 -3.50
CA LEU A 35 8.59 10.96 -3.32
C LEU A 35 7.75 10.14 -2.33
N ILE A 36 7.53 8.86 -2.62
CA ILE A 36 6.70 7.99 -1.79
C ILE A 36 7.49 6.79 -1.31
N TYR A 37 7.38 6.51 -0.01
CA TYR A 37 7.93 5.29 0.55
C TYR A 37 7.11 4.07 0.14
N PHE A 38 7.77 3.10 -0.50
CA PHE A 38 7.22 1.80 -0.86
C PHE A 38 7.73 0.76 0.17
N PRO A 39 6.88 0.37 1.15
CA PRO A 39 7.32 -0.44 2.29
C PRO A 39 7.47 -1.92 1.96
N ASP A 40 8.19 -2.65 2.81
CA ASP A 40 8.13 -4.11 2.85
C ASP A 40 6.80 -4.61 3.47
N ALA A 41 6.13 -5.58 2.84
CA ALA A 41 4.80 -6.03 3.23
C ALA A 41 4.82 -7.11 4.33
N GLN A 42 5.61 -6.91 5.40
CA GLN A 42 5.74 -7.89 6.51
C GLN A 42 4.57 -7.85 7.50
N ASP A 43 3.93 -6.70 7.63
CA ASP A 43 2.79 -6.48 8.51
C ASP A 43 1.58 -5.94 7.72
N ALA A 44 0.41 -6.01 8.34
CA ALA A 44 -0.85 -5.65 7.70
C ALA A 44 -0.94 -4.16 7.32
N ALA A 45 -0.26 -3.28 8.07
CA ALA A 45 -0.26 -1.85 7.78
C ALA A 45 0.52 -1.56 6.51
N ASN A 46 1.73 -2.12 6.41
CA ASN A 46 2.61 -1.99 5.27
C ASN A 46 2.07 -2.73 4.04
N ALA A 47 1.54 -3.94 4.19
CA ALA A 47 0.87 -4.66 3.10
C ALA A 47 -0.31 -3.85 2.53
N GLY A 48 -1.16 -3.29 3.40
CA GLY A 48 -2.26 -2.44 2.96
C GLY A 48 -1.78 -1.16 2.25
N ARG A 49 -0.68 -0.56 2.70
CA ARG A 49 -0.07 0.61 2.04
C ARG A 49 0.53 0.24 0.67
N GLN A 50 1.13 -0.93 0.54
CA GLN A 50 1.69 -1.40 -0.72
C GLN A 50 0.58 -1.62 -1.76
N VAL A 51 -0.52 -2.28 -1.37
CA VAL A 51 -1.70 -2.48 -2.23
C VAL A 51 -2.27 -1.13 -2.67
N GLU A 52 -2.39 -0.16 -1.76
CA GLU A 52 -2.85 1.19 -2.07
C GLU A 52 -1.98 1.88 -3.13
N ILE A 53 -0.64 1.78 -3.00
CA ILE A 53 0.29 2.36 -3.98
C ILE A 53 0.16 1.69 -5.36
N ILE A 54 0.02 0.37 -5.40
CA ILE A 54 -0.06 -0.41 -6.65
C ILE A 54 -1.40 -0.19 -7.36
N VAL A 55 -2.52 -0.24 -6.63
CA VAL A 55 -3.87 -0.19 -7.22
C VAL A 55 -4.26 1.21 -7.67
N ASN A 56 -3.89 2.23 -6.88
CA ASN A 56 -4.19 3.63 -7.20
C ASN A 56 -3.29 4.20 -8.28
N ASP A 57 -2.44 3.37 -8.88
CA ASP A 57 -1.68 3.63 -10.10
C ASP A 57 -1.08 5.04 -10.07
N GLN A 58 -0.22 5.27 -9.07
CA GLN A 58 0.49 6.53 -8.91
C GLN A 58 1.57 6.65 -9.99
N LEU A 59 1.13 6.66 -11.24
CA LEU A 59 1.98 6.60 -12.41
C LEU A 59 3.04 7.69 -12.34
N ASP A 60 2.70 8.90 -11.91
CA ASP A 60 3.60 10.05 -11.96
C ASP A 60 4.48 10.31 -10.73
N VAL A 61 4.60 9.35 -9.80
CA VAL A 61 5.43 9.52 -8.59
C VAL A 61 6.73 8.73 -8.64
N SER A 62 7.75 9.26 -7.98
CA SER A 62 8.99 8.52 -7.70
C SER A 62 8.85 7.77 -6.37
N PHE A 63 9.59 6.67 -6.22
CA PHE A 63 9.54 5.84 -5.02
C PHE A 63 10.87 5.83 -4.28
N ILE A 64 10.82 5.64 -2.97
CA ILE A 64 11.96 5.27 -2.14
C ILE A 64 11.67 3.94 -1.44
N THR A 65 12.63 3.02 -1.46
CA THR A 65 12.48 1.69 -0.87
C THR A 65 13.84 1.06 -0.56
N THR A 66 13.84 -0.14 0.01
CA THR A 66 15.06 -0.92 0.24
C THR A 66 15.33 -1.87 -0.93
N LEU A 67 16.58 -2.31 -1.06
CA LEU A 67 16.94 -3.31 -2.07
C LEU A 67 16.22 -4.66 -1.84
N ASP A 68 15.96 -5.01 -0.58
CA ASP A 68 15.31 -6.25 -0.24
C ASP A 68 13.83 -6.24 -0.63
N THR A 69 13.13 -5.12 -0.40
CA THR A 69 11.75 -4.92 -0.87
C THR A 69 11.67 -5.00 -2.40
N LEU A 70 12.61 -4.38 -3.10
CA LEU A 70 12.62 -4.33 -4.57
C LEU A 70 12.81 -5.71 -5.22
N LYS A 71 13.49 -6.63 -4.54
CA LYS A 71 13.73 -8.00 -5.03
C LYS A 71 12.55 -8.94 -4.82
N LYS A 72 11.58 -8.56 -3.98
CA LYS A 72 10.42 -9.42 -3.71
C LYS A 72 9.44 -9.40 -4.88
N PRO A 73 8.76 -10.51 -5.16
CA PRO A 73 7.65 -10.51 -6.10
C PRO A 73 6.58 -9.54 -5.60
N ILE A 74 6.10 -8.67 -6.50
CA ILE A 74 5.02 -7.73 -6.23
C ILE A 74 3.83 -8.13 -7.09
N ASN A 75 2.63 -8.06 -6.51
CA ASN A 75 1.39 -8.29 -7.26
C ASN A 75 1.19 -7.20 -8.31
N THR A 76 0.73 -7.56 -9.51
CA THR A 76 0.40 -6.56 -10.52
C THR A 76 -0.92 -5.87 -10.18
N PRO A 77 -1.15 -4.63 -10.65
CA PRO A 77 -2.44 -3.96 -10.48
C PRO A 77 -3.63 -4.80 -10.94
N GLU A 78 -3.49 -5.55 -12.05
CA GLU A 78 -4.53 -6.41 -12.59
C GLU A 78 -4.84 -7.59 -11.66
N ALA A 79 -3.79 -8.21 -11.09
CA ALA A 79 -3.93 -9.33 -10.15
C ALA A 79 -4.63 -8.90 -8.85
N LEU A 80 -4.39 -7.68 -8.38
CA LEU A 80 -5.06 -7.13 -7.20
C LEU A 80 -6.52 -6.75 -7.51
N ARG A 81 -6.78 -6.16 -8.67
CA ARG A 81 -8.13 -5.78 -9.10
C ARG A 81 -9.05 -6.98 -9.30
N SER A 82 -8.53 -8.11 -9.78
CA SER A 82 -9.30 -9.36 -9.91
C SER A 82 -9.65 -10.00 -8.56
N GLN A 83 -8.95 -9.64 -7.49
CA GLN A 83 -9.15 -10.11 -6.11
C GLN A 83 -9.81 -9.05 -5.23
N THR A 84 -10.52 -8.07 -5.83
CA THR A 84 -11.17 -7.00 -5.09
C THR A 84 -12.68 -7.23 -4.98
N LEU A 85 -13.21 -7.15 -3.75
CA LEU A 85 -14.66 -7.07 -3.51
C LEU A 85 -15.11 -5.61 -3.50
N VAL A 86 -16.09 -5.27 -4.34
CA VAL A 86 -16.68 -3.93 -4.40
C VAL A 86 -18.07 -3.96 -3.78
N LEU A 87 -18.23 -3.33 -2.62
CA LEU A 87 -19.52 -3.14 -1.96
C LEU A 87 -20.10 -1.77 -2.35
N LYS A 88 -21.38 -1.73 -2.75
CA LYS A 88 -22.08 -0.50 -3.11
C LYS A 88 -23.35 -0.35 -2.28
N THR A 89 -23.84 0.88 -2.12
CA THR A 89 -25.14 1.12 -1.51
C THR A 89 -26.22 0.39 -2.31
N GLY A 90 -27.11 -0.34 -1.62
CA GLY A 90 -28.13 -1.18 -2.25
C GLY A 90 -27.66 -2.59 -2.61
N THR A 91 -26.41 -2.96 -2.33
CA THR A 91 -25.97 -4.36 -2.42
C THR A 91 -26.64 -5.17 -1.30
N GLU A 92 -27.49 -6.12 -1.68
CA GLU A 92 -28.07 -7.11 -0.78
C GLU A 92 -27.10 -8.29 -0.62
N ILE A 93 -26.49 -8.40 0.55
CA ILE A 93 -25.62 -9.52 0.93
C ILE A 93 -25.89 -9.86 2.40
N SER A 94 -25.94 -11.15 2.72
CA SER A 94 -26.13 -11.57 4.10
C SER A 94 -24.88 -11.28 4.94
N ARG A 95 -25.07 -11.20 6.26
CA ARG A 95 -23.93 -11.00 7.18
C ARG A 95 -23.01 -12.22 7.16
N GLU A 96 -23.58 -13.41 7.01
CA GLU A 96 -22.87 -14.69 6.96
C GLU A 96 -22.02 -14.80 5.68
N ASP A 97 -22.57 -14.38 4.53
CA ASP A 97 -21.84 -14.41 3.26
C ASP A 97 -20.66 -13.44 3.25
N ILE A 98 -20.85 -12.21 3.77
CA ILE A 98 -19.73 -11.25 3.82
C ILE A 98 -18.64 -11.70 4.80
N MET A 99 -19.00 -12.39 5.90
CA MET A 99 -18.02 -13.00 6.79
C MET A 99 -17.18 -14.04 6.08
N GLU A 100 -17.82 -14.97 5.37
CA GLU A 100 -17.13 -16.05 4.68
C GLU A 100 -16.21 -15.50 3.59
N ILE A 101 -16.63 -14.46 2.87
CA ILE A 101 -15.77 -13.80 1.88
C ILE A 101 -14.55 -13.16 2.57
N LEU A 102 -14.77 -12.38 3.63
CA LEU A 102 -13.69 -11.67 4.32
C LEU A 102 -12.68 -12.64 4.95
N GLN A 103 -13.14 -13.68 5.64
CA GLN A 103 -12.26 -14.64 6.32
C GLN A 103 -11.73 -15.72 5.37
N GLY A 104 -12.61 -16.38 4.64
CA GLY A 104 -12.30 -17.54 3.82
C GLY A 104 -11.59 -17.18 2.52
N CYS A 105 -11.98 -16.09 1.87
CA CYS A 105 -11.37 -15.68 0.60
C CYS A 105 -10.23 -14.68 0.76
N PHE A 106 -10.36 -13.70 1.66
CA PHE A 106 -9.37 -12.61 1.81
C PHE A 106 -8.47 -12.71 3.04
N GLY A 107 -8.72 -13.66 3.95
CA GLY A 107 -7.88 -13.86 5.13
C GLY A 107 -7.96 -12.74 6.17
N TYR A 108 -9.03 -11.93 6.17
CA TYR A 108 -9.25 -10.94 7.22
C TYR A 108 -9.48 -11.63 8.57
N ARG A 109 -8.99 -10.99 9.64
CA ARG A 109 -9.13 -11.49 11.01
C ARG A 109 -10.36 -10.88 11.69
N ARG A 110 -11.13 -11.70 12.39
CA ARG A 110 -12.23 -11.21 13.23
C ARG A 110 -11.66 -10.64 14.53
N ALA A 111 -12.02 -9.42 14.86
CA ALA A 111 -11.65 -8.74 16.11
C ALA A 111 -12.89 -8.22 16.84
N ALA A 112 -12.82 -8.08 18.16
CA ALA A 112 -13.92 -7.48 18.93
C ALA A 112 -14.08 -5.97 18.60
N LEU A 113 -12.95 -5.29 18.38
CA LEU A 113 -12.87 -3.91 17.94
C LEU A 113 -11.84 -3.84 16.81
N VAL A 114 -12.17 -3.16 15.72
CA VAL A 114 -11.26 -2.98 14.58
C VAL A 114 -10.24 -1.90 14.92
N VAL A 115 -8.96 -2.26 14.96
CA VAL A 115 -7.85 -1.35 15.27
C VAL A 115 -6.82 -1.34 14.13
N GLU A 116 -6.57 -2.50 13.53
CA GLU A 116 -5.55 -2.67 12.49
C GLU A 116 -6.16 -2.90 11.09
N LYS A 117 -5.34 -2.67 10.05
CA LYS A 117 -5.70 -3.11 8.70
C LYS A 117 -5.79 -4.65 8.67
N GLY A 118 -6.74 -5.17 7.88
CA GLY A 118 -6.97 -6.62 7.78
C GLY A 118 -7.86 -7.19 8.89
N GLU A 119 -8.53 -6.35 9.67
CA GLU A 119 -9.50 -6.76 10.69
C GLU A 119 -10.94 -6.41 10.30
N PHE A 120 -11.90 -7.15 10.86
CA PHE A 120 -13.32 -6.82 10.82
C PHE A 120 -14.02 -7.19 12.14
N SER A 121 -15.12 -6.50 12.45
CA SER A 121 -15.97 -6.75 13.63
C SER A 121 -17.44 -6.77 13.22
N LEU A 122 -18.27 -7.47 14.00
CA LEU A 122 -19.70 -7.70 13.75
C LEU A 122 -20.52 -7.59 15.03
#